data_AF-A0A7S2BI43-F1
#
_entry.id   AF-A0A7S2BI43-F1
#
_cell.length_a   1.000
_cell.length_b   1.000
_cell.length_c   1.000
_cell.angle_alpha   90.00
_cell.angle_beta   90.00
_cell.angle_gamma   90.00
#
_symmetry.space_group_name_H-M   'P 1'
#
loop_
_entity.id
_entity.type
_entity.pdbx_description
1 polymer ?
#
loop_
_entity_poly.entity_id
_entity_poly.type
_entity_poly.pdbx_seq_one_letter_code
_entity_poly.pdbx_strand_id
1 'polypeptide(L)'
;KDGTIQNYDASRARYQVAINGDGETLSIKGANLLQLVGVTIRGVSSSPEYNNTKGSVVGFDGDGVQGRYHITTTTGKAVALKPANVIVEDGCRIWVGGLSKQELNGKQGKIVNFDQSTGRYTVQLANTQNQLVKLKPENVVL
;
A
#
# COMPACT_ATOMS: atom_id res chain seq x y z
N LYS A 1 -12.21 10.63 6.47
CA LYS A 1 -11.35 11.80 6.74
C LYS A 1 -9.95 11.46 6.28
N ASP A 2 -9.28 12.42 5.65
CA ASP A 2 -7.89 12.34 5.22
C ASP A 2 -7.05 13.41 5.93
N GLY A 3 -5.73 13.29 5.84
CA GLY A 3 -4.82 14.18 6.53
C GLY A 3 -3.36 13.96 6.15
N THR A 4 -2.50 14.84 6.65
CA THR A 4 -1.06 14.82 6.37
C THR A 4 -0.29 14.36 7.61
N ILE A 5 0.61 13.39 7.44
CA ILE A 5 1.51 12.95 8.51
C ILE A 5 2.51 14.08 8.78
N GLN A 6 2.52 14.58 10.02
CA GLN A 6 3.46 15.61 10.49
C GLN A 6 4.68 14.99 11.18
N ASN A 7 4.45 13.94 11.97
CA ASN A 7 5.50 13.31 12.78
C ASN A 7 5.21 11.82 13.06
N TYR A 8 6.23 11.07 13.46
CA TYR A 8 6.11 9.69 13.96
C TYR A 8 6.69 9.61 15.38
N ASP A 9 5.83 9.26 16.33
CA ASP A 9 6.22 8.95 17.71
C ASP A 9 6.62 7.47 17.79
N ALA A 10 7.93 7.23 17.77
CA ALA A 10 8.50 5.89 17.86
C ALA A 10 8.23 5.19 19.20
N SER A 11 8.07 5.95 20.30
CA SER A 11 7.82 5.39 21.63
C SER A 11 6.42 4.79 21.75
N ARG A 12 5.46 5.33 21.00
CA ARG A 12 4.06 4.89 20.98
C ARG A 12 3.69 4.12 19.71
N ALA A 13 4.61 4.03 18.75
CA ALA A 13 4.37 3.52 17.40
C ALA A 13 3.14 4.17 16.72
N ARG A 14 3.05 5.51 16.79
CA ARG A 14 1.93 6.28 16.25
C ARG A 14 2.38 7.45 15.39
N TYR A 15 1.62 7.71 14.33
CA TYR A 15 1.74 8.89 13.51
C TYR A 15 0.91 10.03 14.09
N GLN A 16 1.46 11.23 14.07
CA GLN A 16 0.73 12.47 14.29
C GLN A 16 0.23 12.94 12.93
N VAL A 17 -1.10 12.92 12.75
CA VAL A 17 -1.76 13.23 11.48
C VAL A 17 -2.59 14.50 11.65
N ALA A 18 -2.23 15.55 10.94
CA ALA A 18 -3.04 16.76 10.85
C ALA A 18 -4.21 16.50 9.90
N ILE A 19 -5.43 16.64 10.41
CA ILE A 19 -6.66 16.38 9.64
C ILE A 19 -7.00 17.60 8.80
N ASN A 20 -7.26 17.37 7.51
CA ASN A 20 -7.61 18.44 6.58
C ASN A 20 -8.97 19.05 6.97
N GLY A 21 -9.04 20.38 7.05
CA GLY A 21 -10.28 21.14 7.30
C GLY A 21 -10.64 21.42 8.76
N ASP A 22 -10.09 20.67 9.72
CA ASP A 22 -10.53 20.75 11.13
C ASP A 22 -9.46 21.34 12.08
N GLY A 23 -8.20 21.50 11.63
CA GLY A 23 -7.08 22.01 12.46
C GLY A 23 -6.60 21.06 13.57
N GLU A 24 -7.25 19.90 13.72
CA GLU A 24 -6.93 18.88 14.72
C GLU A 24 -5.75 18.00 14.28
N THR A 25 -4.92 17.57 15.25
CA THR A 25 -3.89 16.55 15.04
C THR A 25 -4.24 15.28 15.83
N LEU A 26 -4.39 14.16 15.12
CA LEU A 26 -4.69 12.86 15.71
C LEU A 26 -3.44 11.99 15.85
N SER A 27 -3.40 11.17 16.90
CA SER A 27 -2.34 10.17 17.12
C SER A 27 -2.82 8.77 16.72
N ILE A 28 -2.45 8.33 15.52
CA ILE A 28 -3.01 7.15 14.84
C ILE A 28 -1.96 6.04 14.72
N LYS A 29 -2.36 4.78 14.97
CA LYS A 29 -1.49 3.61 14.71
C LYS A 29 -1.28 3.46 13.20
N GLY A 30 -0.09 3.04 12.77
CA GLY A 30 0.18 2.78 11.35
C GLY A 30 -0.81 1.81 10.69
N ALA A 31 -1.23 0.77 11.40
CA ALA A 31 -2.25 -0.19 10.94
C ALA A 31 -3.67 0.41 10.73
N ASN A 32 -3.92 1.63 11.22
CA ASN A 32 -5.19 2.33 11.04
C ASN A 32 -5.10 3.45 9.99
N LEU A 33 -4.00 3.50 9.23
CA LEU A 33 -3.80 4.46 8.15
C LEU A 33 -3.83 3.73 6.81
N LEU A 34 -4.44 4.37 5.82
CA LEU A 34 -4.28 4.00 4.42
C LEU A 34 -3.48 5.10 3.73
N GLN A 35 -2.40 4.71 3.05
CA GLN A 35 -1.61 5.65 2.28
C GLN A 35 -2.31 6.02 0.98
N LEU A 36 -2.51 7.32 0.75
CA LEU A 36 -3.03 7.86 -0.51
C LEU A 36 -1.88 7.92 -1.53
N VAL A 37 -1.72 6.86 -2.32
CA VAL A 37 -0.60 6.70 -3.25
C VAL A 37 -1.05 6.50 -4.69
N GLY A 38 -0.17 6.89 -5.63
CA GLY A 38 -0.31 6.58 -7.05
C GLY A 38 -0.08 5.10 -7.32
N VAL A 39 -0.87 4.56 -8.25
CA VAL A 39 -0.80 3.15 -8.65
C VAL A 39 -0.95 2.97 -10.16
N THR A 40 -0.43 1.86 -10.67
CA THR A 40 -0.69 1.33 -12.00
C THR A 40 -1.51 0.05 -11.89
N ILE A 41 -2.62 -0.03 -12.64
CA ILE A 41 -3.51 -1.19 -12.63
C ILE A 41 -2.99 -2.26 -13.60
N ARG A 42 -3.09 -3.53 -13.18
CA ARG A 42 -2.68 -4.69 -14.01
C ARG A 42 -3.55 -5.91 -13.76
N GLY A 43 -3.49 -6.89 -14.68
CA GLY A 43 -4.00 -8.24 -14.46
C GLY A 43 -5.51 -8.34 -14.24
N VAL A 44 -6.29 -7.31 -14.60
CA VAL A 44 -7.75 -7.32 -14.46
C VAL A 44 -8.35 -8.05 -15.66
N SER A 45 -8.65 -9.34 -15.51
CA SER A 45 -9.16 -10.17 -16.62
C SER A 45 -10.61 -9.85 -16.99
N SER A 46 -11.46 -9.52 -16.00
CA SER A 46 -12.87 -9.18 -16.24
C SER A 46 -13.07 -7.82 -16.91
N SER A 47 -12.08 -6.95 -16.82
CA SER A 47 -12.11 -5.59 -17.35
C SER A 47 -10.71 -5.17 -17.80
N PRO A 48 -10.19 -5.76 -18.91
CA PRO A 48 -8.83 -5.53 -19.38
C PRO A 48 -8.52 -4.08 -19.74
N GLU A 49 -9.54 -3.26 -20.00
CA GLU A 49 -9.43 -1.84 -20.32
C GLU A 49 -8.79 -1.00 -19.21
N TYR A 50 -8.80 -1.49 -17.96
CA TYR A 50 -8.13 -0.80 -16.86
C TYR A 50 -6.62 -1.13 -16.79
N ASN A 51 -6.14 -2.16 -17.48
CA ASN A 51 -4.72 -2.51 -17.43
C ASN A 51 -3.84 -1.41 -18.03
N ASN A 52 -2.70 -1.15 -17.39
CA ASN A 52 -1.76 -0.07 -17.70
C ASN A 52 -2.28 1.34 -17.47
N THR A 53 -3.49 1.49 -16.91
CA THR A 53 -3.98 2.81 -16.47
C THR A 53 -3.44 3.16 -15.10
N LYS A 54 -3.29 4.47 -14.86
CA LYS A 54 -2.88 5.02 -13.56
C LYS A 54 -4.10 5.45 -12.75
N GLY A 55 -3.95 5.49 -11.43
CA GLY A 55 -4.93 6.03 -10.51
C GLY A 55 -4.33 6.30 -9.14
N SER A 56 -5.20 6.69 -8.21
CA SER A 56 -4.84 6.92 -6.81
C SER A 56 -5.69 6.06 -5.90
N VAL A 57 -5.06 5.43 -4.91
CA VAL A 57 -5.77 4.73 -3.84
C VAL A 57 -6.45 5.77 -2.95
N VAL A 58 -7.76 5.64 -2.79
CA VAL A 58 -8.60 6.55 -1.99
C VAL A 58 -9.36 5.84 -0.87
N GLY A 59 -9.33 4.50 -0.86
CA GLY A 59 -10.02 3.69 0.14
C GLY A 59 -9.56 2.24 0.09
N PHE A 60 -9.93 1.49 1.12
CA PHE A 60 -9.67 0.06 1.21
C PHE A 60 -10.82 -0.61 1.95
N ASP A 61 -11.42 -1.60 1.30
CA ASP A 61 -12.53 -2.38 1.85
C ASP A 61 -12.04 -3.80 2.18
N GLY A 62 -12.27 -4.25 3.42
CA GLY A 62 -11.88 -5.57 3.91
C GLY A 62 -10.64 -5.55 4.80
N ASP A 63 -9.97 -6.69 4.91
CA ASP A 63 -8.82 -6.87 5.78
C ASP A 63 -7.62 -7.48 5.03
N GLY A 64 -6.43 -6.95 5.32
CA GLY A 64 -5.13 -7.41 4.83
C GLY A 64 -5.09 -7.70 3.33
N VAL A 65 -4.66 -8.91 2.96
CA VAL A 65 -4.50 -9.31 1.56
C VAL A 65 -5.80 -9.71 0.86
N GLN A 66 -6.89 -9.88 1.60
CA GLN A 66 -8.19 -10.32 1.05
C GLN A 66 -9.09 -9.15 0.63
N GLY A 67 -8.78 -7.94 1.11
CA GLY A 67 -9.53 -6.73 0.78
C GLY A 67 -9.27 -6.19 -0.63
N ARG A 68 -9.84 -5.03 -0.90
CA ARG A 68 -9.78 -4.34 -2.19
C ARG A 68 -9.47 -2.86 -2.01
N TYR A 69 -8.53 -2.36 -2.80
CA TYR A 69 -8.27 -0.93 -2.91
C TYR A 69 -9.32 -0.28 -3.79
N HIS A 70 -9.92 0.80 -3.28
CA HIS A 70 -10.72 1.72 -4.07
C HIS A 70 -9.76 2.68 -4.75
N ILE A 71 -9.73 2.65 -6.06
CA ILE A 71 -8.83 3.42 -6.89
C ILE A 71 -9.67 4.33 -7.77
N THR A 72 -9.38 5.64 -7.71
CA THR A 72 -9.87 6.59 -8.70
C THR A 72 -8.86 6.66 -9.82
N THR A 73 -9.24 6.24 -11.03
CA THR A 73 -8.40 6.33 -12.22
C THR A 73 -8.18 7.79 -12.61
N THR A 74 -7.16 8.06 -13.42
CA THR A 74 -6.94 9.41 -13.98
C THR A 74 -8.10 9.94 -14.83
N THR A 75 -9.00 9.06 -15.29
CA THR A 75 -10.23 9.40 -16.00
C THR A 75 -11.42 9.70 -15.07
N GLY A 76 -11.23 9.66 -13.74
CA GLY A 76 -12.25 9.92 -12.73
C GLY A 76 -13.16 8.73 -12.41
N LYS A 77 -12.93 7.55 -13.00
CA LYS A 77 -13.70 6.34 -12.68
C LYS A 77 -13.17 5.69 -11.41
N ALA A 78 -14.07 5.23 -10.55
CA ALA A 78 -13.71 4.45 -9.37
C ALA A 78 -13.77 2.94 -9.67
N VAL A 79 -12.74 2.19 -9.25
CA VAL A 79 -12.68 0.73 -9.35
C VAL A 79 -12.18 0.11 -8.05
N ALA A 80 -12.68 -1.08 -7.69
CA ALA A 80 -12.27 -1.81 -6.50
C ALA A 80 -11.44 -3.06 -6.85
N LEU A 81 -10.13 -3.01 -6.60
CA LEU A 81 -9.17 -4.02 -7.07
C LEU A 81 -8.43 -4.70 -5.93
N LYS A 82 -8.18 -6.00 -6.07
CA LYS A 82 -7.34 -6.76 -5.13
C LYS A 82 -5.88 -6.30 -5.20
N PRO A 83 -5.07 -6.47 -4.14
CA PRO A 83 -3.64 -6.16 -4.15
C PRO A 83 -2.87 -6.79 -5.33
N ALA A 84 -3.27 -7.99 -5.77
CA ALA A 84 -2.69 -8.68 -6.93
C ALA A 84 -2.72 -7.85 -8.25
N ASN A 85 -3.69 -6.93 -8.37
CA ASN A 85 -3.99 -6.17 -9.58
C ASN A 85 -3.49 -4.72 -9.52
N VAL A 86 -2.76 -4.35 -8.48
CA VAL A 86 -2.36 -2.98 -8.20
C VAL A 86 -0.85 -2.93 -8.04
N ILE A 87 -0.19 -2.09 -8.83
CA ILE A 87 1.22 -1.79 -8.68
C ILE A 87 1.35 -0.41 -8.03
N VAL A 88 1.81 -0.36 -6.79
CA VAL A 88 2.23 0.88 -6.10
C VAL A 88 3.65 1.30 -6.52
N GLU A 89 3.91 2.60 -6.47
CA GLU A 89 5.18 3.20 -6.87
C GLU A 89 6.35 2.91 -5.90
N ASP A 90 7.56 3.11 -6.40
CA ASP A 90 8.79 2.93 -5.64
C ASP A 90 8.84 3.88 -4.43
N GLY A 91 9.41 3.38 -3.35
CA GLY A 91 9.53 4.11 -2.09
C GLY A 91 8.27 4.11 -1.21
N CYS A 92 7.16 3.54 -1.68
CA CYS A 92 5.98 3.33 -0.88
C CYS A 92 6.27 2.40 0.32
N ARG A 93 5.70 2.72 1.48
CA ARG A 93 5.78 1.88 2.68
C ARG A 93 4.67 0.85 2.64
N ILE A 94 4.95 -0.37 3.05
CA ILE A 94 4.00 -1.47 2.95
C ILE A 94 4.11 -2.38 4.17
N TRP A 95 3.04 -3.13 4.41
CA TRP A 95 3.00 -4.29 5.27
C TRP A 95 3.06 -5.56 4.43
N VAL A 96 3.84 -6.52 4.89
CA VAL A 96 3.90 -7.85 4.29
C VAL A 96 2.78 -8.70 4.87
N GLY A 97 2.01 -9.37 4.02
CA GLY A 97 0.94 -10.27 4.45
C GLY A 97 0.74 -11.44 3.50
N GLY A 98 0.00 -12.45 3.93
CA GLY A 98 -0.41 -13.57 3.06
C GLY A 98 0.69 -14.55 2.65
N LEU A 99 1.92 -14.41 3.16
CA LEU A 99 2.99 -15.36 2.87
C LEU A 99 2.84 -16.65 3.66
N SER A 100 3.27 -17.77 3.07
CA SER A 100 3.46 -19.03 3.78
C SER A 100 4.55 -18.95 4.85
N LYS A 101 5.58 -18.13 4.60
CA LYS A 101 6.67 -17.83 5.53
C LYS A 101 6.18 -16.83 6.60
N GLN A 102 5.56 -17.37 7.65
CA GLN A 102 4.82 -16.59 8.65
C GLN A 102 5.65 -15.53 9.37
N GLU A 103 6.95 -15.76 9.56
CA GLU A 103 7.86 -14.82 10.23
C GLU A 103 8.12 -13.52 9.44
N LEU A 104 7.66 -13.45 8.19
CA LEU A 104 7.68 -12.22 7.39
C LEU A 104 6.36 -11.45 7.45
N ASN A 105 5.25 -12.11 7.76
CA ASN A 105 3.94 -11.45 7.83
C ASN A 105 3.91 -10.44 8.99
N GLY A 106 3.24 -9.31 8.79
CA GLY A 106 3.18 -8.20 9.73
C GLY A 106 4.45 -7.35 9.79
N LYS A 107 5.50 -7.68 9.03
CA LYS A 107 6.68 -6.80 8.91
C LYS A 107 6.40 -5.64 7.97
N GLN A 108 6.97 -4.49 8.30
CA GLN A 108 6.96 -3.31 7.43
C GLN A 108 8.15 -3.33 6.48
N GLY A 109 7.97 -2.74 5.31
CA GLY A 109 9.05 -2.53 4.35
C GLY A 109 8.82 -1.32 3.47
N LYS A 110 9.85 -0.99 2.70
CA LYS A 110 9.82 0.03 1.65
C LYS A 110 10.01 -0.64 0.30
N ILE A 111 9.17 -0.32 -0.67
CA ILE A 111 9.36 -0.81 -2.04
C ILE A 111 10.61 -0.16 -2.63
N VAL A 112 11.47 -0.99 -3.18
CA VAL A 112 12.68 -0.56 -3.89
C VAL A 112 12.40 -0.48 -5.38
N ASN A 113 11.80 -1.54 -5.95
CA ASN A 113 11.34 -1.57 -7.33
C ASN A 113 10.28 -2.65 -7.57
N PHE A 114 9.54 -2.52 -8.67
CA PHE A 114 8.74 -3.60 -9.24
C PHE A 114 9.42 -4.19 -10.48
N ASP A 115 9.77 -5.47 -10.42
CA ASP A 115 10.36 -6.20 -11.55
C ASP A 115 9.25 -6.76 -12.45
N GLN A 116 9.09 -6.16 -13.63
CA GLN A 116 8.08 -6.56 -14.60
C GLN A 116 8.30 -7.98 -15.15
N SER A 117 9.55 -8.45 -15.24
CA SER A 117 9.88 -9.77 -15.80
C SER A 117 9.43 -10.91 -14.89
N THR A 118 9.59 -10.73 -13.57
CA THR A 118 9.18 -11.72 -12.57
C THR A 118 7.80 -11.44 -11.97
N GLY A 119 7.27 -10.24 -12.19
CA GLY A 119 6.00 -9.77 -11.62
C GLY A 119 6.05 -9.62 -10.11
N ARG A 120 7.23 -9.31 -9.54
CA ARG A 120 7.46 -9.21 -8.09
C ARG A 120 8.11 -7.89 -7.71
N TYR A 121 7.80 -7.43 -6.51
CA TYR A 121 8.50 -6.34 -5.84
C TYR A 121 9.82 -6.80 -5.24
N THR A 122 10.82 -5.92 -5.25
CA THR A 122 11.89 -5.93 -4.25
C THR A 122 11.48 -5.00 -3.12
N VAL A 123 11.45 -5.52 -1.90
CA VAL A 123 11.10 -4.76 -0.70
C VAL A 123 12.25 -4.81 0.28
N GLN A 124 12.65 -3.65 0.80
CA GLN A 124 13.60 -3.52 1.90
C GLN A 124 12.82 -3.57 3.22
N LEU A 125 13.07 -4.59 4.04
CA LEU A 125 12.40 -4.73 5.34
C LEU A 125 12.94 -3.73 6.36
N ALA A 126 12.05 -3.09 7.11
CA ALA A 126 12.43 -2.18 8.19
C ALA A 126 13.15 -2.92 9.33
N ASN A 127 14.06 -2.23 10.03
CA ASN A 127 14.77 -2.74 11.21
C ASN A 127 15.54 -4.06 10.99
N THR A 128 15.90 -4.34 9.73
CA THR A 128 16.82 -5.41 9.35
C THR A 128 18.08 -4.78 8.76
N GLN A 129 19.20 -5.51 8.73
CA GLN A 129 20.45 -5.08 8.09
C GLN A 129 20.29 -4.99 6.55
N ASN A 130 19.40 -4.13 6.07
CA ASN A 130 19.01 -3.98 4.67
C ASN A 130 18.56 -5.30 3.99
N GLN A 131 17.81 -6.15 4.70
CA GLN A 131 17.30 -7.37 4.10
C GLN A 131 16.32 -7.03 2.97
N LEU A 132 16.63 -7.51 1.76
CA LEU A 132 15.75 -7.43 0.61
C LEU A 132 14.96 -8.72 0.47
N VAL A 133 13.65 -8.61 0.22
CA VAL A 133 12.76 -9.73 -0.07
C VAL A 133 12.02 -9.51 -1.37
N LYS A 134 11.70 -10.61 -2.06
CA LYS A 134 10.90 -10.59 -3.30
C LYS A 134 9.47 -10.97 -3.01
N LEU A 135 8.53 -10.04 -3.23
CA LEU A 135 7.11 -10.23 -2.90
C LEU A 135 6.25 -10.14 -4.15
N LYS A 136 5.23 -10.99 -4.28
CA LYS A 136 4.18 -10.75 -5.28
C LYS A 136 3.27 -9.59 -4.81
N PRO A 137 2.59 -8.88 -5.72
CA PRO A 137 1.64 -7.83 -5.36
C PRO A 137 0.54 -8.27 -4.39
N GLU A 138 0.08 -9.52 -4.45
CA GLU A 138 -0.91 -10.08 -3.52
C GLU A 138 -0.46 -10.12 -2.04
N ASN A 139 0.84 -9.96 -1.77
CA ASN A 139 1.42 -10.00 -0.43
C ASN A 139 1.83 -8.61 0.09
N VAL A 140 1.42 -7.55 -0.60
CA VAL A 140 1.78 -6.15 -0.32
C VAL A 140 0.52 -5.38 0.09
N VAL A 141 0.47 -4.93 1.34
CA VAL A 141 -0.65 -4.18 1.93
C VAL A 141 -0.20 -2.75 2.27
N LEU A 142 -1.01 -1.74 1.97
CA LEU A 142 -0.72 -0.32 2.20
C LEU A 142 -1.02 0.16 3.62
#